data_AF-A0A972JJA8-F1
#
_entry.id   AF-A0A972JJA8-F1
#
_cell.length_a   1.000
_cell.length_b   1.000
_cell.length_c   1.000
_cell.angle_alpha   90.00
_cell.angle_beta   90.00
_cell.angle_gamma   90.00
#
_symmetry.space_group_name_H-M   'P 1'
#
loop_
_entity.id
_entity.type
_entity.pdbx_description
1 polymer ?
#
loop_
_entity_poly.entity_id
_entity_poly.type
_entity_poly.pdbx_seq_one_letter_code
_entity_poly.pdbx_strand_id
1 'polypeptide(L)'
;MSGNLEAFWKSRLDKKDPVARIGYALWVTDVEKLRQEIGKGDPKFWNYKGFSYWEFMARSTVVNLATGLNKGGFRGNFKETREKIKQVGIRVARWHIRFVQDDYKNKTGNIAGKLSLKQMADYHHLAFSEFNIPSNFYGGTWLEAIPDAAEFALYGDLYCHDCDSDEGYRGTSQ
;
A
#
# COMPACT_ATOMS: atom_id res chain seq x y z
N MET A 1 -3.86 -19.43 8.92
CA MET A 1 -4.14 -18.12 9.57
C MET A 1 -4.69 -17.15 8.53
N SER A 2 -6.01 -16.98 8.48
CA SER A 2 -6.65 -15.87 7.77
C SER A 2 -6.41 -14.60 8.59
N GLY A 3 -5.31 -13.89 8.32
CA GLY A 3 -4.88 -12.74 9.13
C GLY A 3 -5.97 -11.66 9.20
N ASN A 4 -6.23 -11.14 10.39
CA ASN A 4 -7.12 -9.99 10.58
C ASN A 4 -6.40 -8.73 10.06
N LEU A 5 -6.66 -8.39 8.80
CA LEU A 5 -6.01 -7.26 8.11
C LEU A 5 -6.37 -5.92 8.74
N GLU A 6 -7.61 -5.72 9.20
CA GLU A 6 -8.00 -4.51 9.93
C GLU A 6 -7.12 -4.31 11.16
N ALA A 7 -7.02 -5.32 12.03
CA ALA A 7 -6.23 -5.23 13.26
C ALA A 7 -4.74 -5.02 12.96
N PHE A 8 -4.21 -5.70 11.94
CA PHE A 8 -2.82 -5.53 11.51
C PHE A 8 -2.55 -4.09 11.08
N TRP A 9 -3.31 -3.57 10.12
CA TRP A 9 -3.08 -2.23 9.59
C TRP A 9 -3.39 -1.15 10.62
N LYS A 10 -4.38 -1.36 11.49
CA LYS A 10 -4.63 -0.47 12.63
C LYS A 10 -3.41 -0.38 13.55
N SER A 11 -2.77 -1.50 13.87
CA SER A 11 -1.56 -1.51 14.70
C SER A 11 -0.39 -0.75 14.07
N ARG A 12 -0.31 -0.72 12.73
CA ARG A 12 0.69 0.06 11.98
C ARG A 12 0.32 1.55 11.92
N LEU A 13 -0.97 1.84 11.77
CA LEU A 13 -1.52 3.20 11.81
C LEU A 13 -1.22 3.88 13.14
N ASP A 14 -1.38 3.17 14.26
CA ASP A 14 -1.06 3.66 15.61
C ASP A 14 0.43 4.00 15.77
N LYS A 15 1.29 3.30 15.04
CA LYS A 15 2.74 3.55 14.98
C LYS A 15 3.14 4.59 13.94
N LYS A 16 2.17 5.26 13.31
CA LYS A 16 2.38 6.27 12.27
C LYS A 16 3.16 5.75 11.06
N ASP A 17 2.94 4.48 10.72
CA ASP A 17 3.43 3.91 9.48
C ASP A 17 2.69 4.53 8.28
N PRO A 18 3.37 5.22 7.35
CA PRO A 18 2.73 5.93 6.26
C PRO A 18 1.81 5.05 5.41
N VAL A 19 2.22 3.81 5.10
CA VAL A 19 1.43 2.89 4.25
C VAL A 19 0.18 2.36 4.96
N ALA A 20 0.12 2.48 6.29
CA ALA A 20 -1.01 1.98 7.06
C ALA A 20 -2.29 2.80 6.87
N ARG A 21 -2.21 4.02 6.29
CA ARG A 21 -3.38 4.83 5.94
C ARG A 21 -4.28 4.11 4.94
N ILE A 22 -3.71 3.76 3.78
CA ILE A 22 -4.42 2.99 2.76
C ILE A 22 -4.68 1.57 3.22
N GLY A 23 -3.74 0.93 3.94
CA GLY A 23 -3.93 -0.40 4.49
C GLY A 23 -5.15 -0.45 5.42
N TYR A 24 -5.29 0.49 6.34
CA TYR A 24 -6.43 0.54 7.23
C TYR A 24 -7.71 0.89 6.47
N ALA A 25 -7.69 1.92 5.61
CA ALA A 25 -8.85 2.31 4.80
C ALA A 25 -9.40 1.17 3.93
N LEU A 26 -8.54 0.31 3.39
CA LEU A 26 -8.91 -0.83 2.56
C LEU A 26 -9.58 -1.96 3.34
N TRP A 27 -9.13 -2.21 4.57
CA TRP A 27 -9.50 -3.41 5.33
C TRP A 27 -10.41 -3.17 6.52
N VAL A 28 -10.70 -1.90 6.86
CA VAL A 28 -11.63 -1.54 7.91
C VAL A 28 -13.03 -2.04 7.59
N THR A 29 -13.67 -2.74 8.54
CA THR A 29 -15.00 -3.31 8.33
C THR A 29 -16.12 -2.28 8.41
N ASP A 30 -15.84 -1.10 8.96
CA ASP A 30 -16.82 -0.05 9.26
C ASP A 30 -16.24 1.32 8.90
N VAL A 31 -16.93 2.02 7.99
CA VAL A 31 -16.50 3.32 7.47
C VAL A 31 -16.48 4.41 8.55
N GLU A 32 -17.30 4.28 9.59
CA GLU A 32 -17.30 5.24 10.70
C GLU A 32 -16.01 5.13 11.52
N LYS A 33 -15.42 3.93 11.65
CA LYS A 33 -14.10 3.77 12.27
C LYS A 33 -13.03 4.53 11.48
N LEU A 34 -13.05 4.44 10.15
CA LEU A 34 -12.12 5.22 9.30
C LEU A 34 -12.29 6.72 9.51
N ARG A 35 -13.54 7.21 9.51
CA ARG A 35 -13.84 8.63 9.74
C ARG A 35 -13.33 9.10 11.10
N GLN A 36 -13.52 8.31 12.16
CA GLN A 36 -13.05 8.61 13.51
C GLN A 36 -11.51 8.63 13.58
N GLU A 37 -10.82 7.66 12.97
CA GLU A 37 -9.35 7.60 12.95
C GLU A 37 -8.72 8.78 12.21
N ILE A 38 -9.36 9.25 11.13
CA ILE A 38 -8.93 10.46 10.41
C ILE A 38 -9.22 11.70 11.27
N GLY A 39 -10.44 11.82 11.81
CA GLY A 39 -10.86 12.99 12.57
C GLY A 39 -10.07 13.25 13.86
N LYS A 40 -9.61 12.20 14.55
CA LYS A 40 -8.76 12.32 15.75
C LYS A 40 -7.26 12.36 15.45
N GLY A 41 -6.87 12.08 14.20
CA GLY A 41 -5.48 11.94 13.80
C GLY A 41 -4.79 13.28 13.54
N ASP A 42 -3.47 13.25 13.51
CA ASP A 42 -2.66 14.39 13.06
C ASP A 42 -2.92 14.64 11.56
N PRO A 43 -3.39 15.83 11.15
CA PRO A 43 -3.59 16.16 9.74
C PRO A 43 -2.34 15.97 8.89
N LYS A 44 -1.13 16.23 9.42
CA LYS A 44 0.13 16.00 8.69
C LYS A 44 0.32 14.52 8.38
N PHE A 45 0.04 13.66 9.35
CA PHE A 45 0.08 12.22 9.13
C PHE A 45 -0.91 11.80 8.05
N TRP A 46 -2.05 12.46 7.89
CA TRP A 46 -3.04 12.16 6.85
C TRP A 46 -2.85 12.96 5.54
N ASN A 47 -1.67 13.57 5.31
CA ASN A 47 -1.37 14.46 4.18
C ASN A 47 -2.42 15.58 3.99
N TYR A 48 -3.04 16.03 5.09
CA TYR A 48 -4.14 17.00 5.07
C TYR A 48 -5.35 16.55 4.23
N LYS A 49 -5.47 15.24 3.94
CA LYS A 49 -6.59 14.64 3.22
C LYS A 49 -7.64 14.11 4.22
N GLY A 50 -8.91 14.35 3.89
CA GLY A 50 -10.05 13.93 4.71
C GLY A 50 -10.60 12.54 4.34
N PHE A 51 -11.67 12.16 5.05
CA PHE A 51 -12.35 10.86 4.88
C PHE A 51 -12.68 10.52 3.42
N SER A 52 -13.29 11.44 2.66
CA SER A 52 -13.73 11.17 1.28
C SER A 52 -12.58 10.77 0.36
N TYR A 53 -11.39 11.34 0.57
CA TYR A 53 -10.20 10.98 -0.20
C TYR A 53 -9.76 9.54 0.10
N TRP A 54 -9.59 9.19 1.38
CA TRP A 54 -9.14 7.86 1.78
C TRP A 54 -10.15 6.77 1.46
N GLU A 55 -11.45 7.07 1.53
CA GLU A 55 -12.50 6.17 1.06
C GLU A 55 -12.43 5.94 -0.46
N PHE A 56 -12.22 7.01 -1.24
CA PHE A 56 -12.03 6.88 -2.68
C PHE A 56 -10.80 6.02 -3.03
N MET A 57 -9.67 6.27 -2.37
CA MET A 57 -8.43 5.50 -2.54
C MET A 57 -8.62 4.02 -2.22
N ALA A 58 -9.36 3.69 -1.16
CA ALA A 58 -9.67 2.30 -0.82
C ALA A 58 -10.50 1.62 -1.92
N ARG A 59 -11.49 2.31 -2.47
CA ARG A 59 -12.35 1.77 -3.55
C ARG A 59 -11.57 1.62 -4.87
N SER A 60 -10.78 2.61 -5.26
CA SER A 60 -9.94 2.54 -6.46
C SER A 60 -8.91 1.40 -6.35
N THR A 61 -8.35 1.20 -5.16
CA THR A 61 -7.45 0.07 -4.84
C THR A 61 -8.10 -1.28 -5.14
N VAL A 62 -9.34 -1.50 -4.71
CA VAL A 62 -10.06 -2.76 -4.97
C VAL A 62 -10.24 -2.99 -6.48
N VAL A 63 -10.62 -1.95 -7.24
CA VAL A 63 -10.79 -2.03 -8.70
C VAL A 63 -9.47 -2.32 -9.40
N ASN A 64 -8.39 -1.67 -8.96
CA ASN A 64 -7.04 -1.90 -9.48
C ASN A 64 -6.60 -3.35 -9.22
N LEU A 65 -6.75 -3.86 -7.99
CA LEU A 65 -6.41 -5.25 -7.69
C LEU A 65 -7.24 -6.25 -8.51
N ALA A 66 -8.54 -6.00 -8.69
CA ALA A 66 -9.38 -6.84 -9.54
C ALA A 66 -8.89 -6.87 -11.00
N THR A 67 -8.53 -5.71 -11.54
CA THR A 67 -8.02 -5.60 -12.92
C THR A 67 -6.63 -6.24 -13.05
N GLY A 68 -5.76 -6.06 -12.07
CA GLY A 68 -4.43 -6.67 -12.02
C GLY A 68 -4.51 -8.19 -11.98
N LEU A 69 -5.41 -8.74 -11.15
CA LEU A 69 -5.69 -10.18 -11.13
C LEU A 69 -6.18 -10.69 -12.48
N ASN A 70 -7.08 -9.96 -13.14
CA ASN A 70 -7.56 -10.32 -14.47
C ASN A 70 -6.42 -10.33 -15.50
N LYS A 71 -5.53 -9.33 -15.50
CA LYS A 71 -4.35 -9.32 -16.37
C LYS A 71 -3.37 -10.46 -16.05
N GLY A 72 -3.24 -10.84 -14.77
CA GLY A 72 -2.48 -12.00 -14.32
C GLY A 72 -3.11 -13.36 -14.64
N GLY A 73 -4.18 -13.39 -15.42
CA GLY A 73 -4.84 -14.62 -15.87
C GLY A 73 -5.87 -15.18 -14.89
N PHE A 74 -6.13 -14.53 -13.75
CA PHE A 74 -7.21 -14.96 -12.85
C PHE A 74 -8.57 -14.76 -13.52
N ARG A 75 -9.41 -15.80 -13.47
CA ARG A 75 -10.79 -15.79 -13.97
C ARG A 75 -11.67 -16.30 -12.85
N GLY A 76 -12.44 -15.41 -12.24
CA GLY A 76 -13.36 -15.76 -11.16
C GLY A 76 -14.55 -14.82 -11.13
N ASN A 77 -15.61 -15.24 -10.46
CA ASN A 77 -16.77 -14.40 -10.19
C ASN A 77 -16.46 -13.35 -9.11
N PHE A 78 -17.45 -12.51 -8.78
CA PHE A 78 -17.29 -11.44 -7.78
C PHE A 78 -16.80 -11.94 -6.42
N LYS A 79 -17.37 -13.05 -5.92
CA LYS A 79 -17.00 -13.63 -4.61
C LYS A 79 -15.56 -14.14 -4.64
N GLU A 80 -15.19 -14.87 -5.69
CA GLU A 80 -13.83 -15.40 -5.87
C GLU A 80 -12.81 -14.28 -6.02
N THR A 81 -13.14 -13.22 -6.76
CA THR A 81 -12.30 -12.03 -6.91
C THR A 81 -12.09 -11.35 -5.56
N ARG A 82 -13.14 -11.18 -4.75
CA ARG A 82 -13.02 -10.60 -3.41
C ARG A 82 -12.12 -11.43 -2.49
N GLU A 83 -12.26 -12.74 -2.49
CA GLU A 83 -11.38 -13.63 -1.72
C GLU A 83 -9.93 -13.59 -2.23
N LYS A 84 -9.74 -13.49 -3.54
CA LYS A 84 -8.40 -13.37 -4.15
C LYS A 84 -7.75 -12.02 -3.78
N ILE A 85 -8.49 -10.91 -3.79
CA ILE A 85 -8.01 -9.60 -3.30
C ILE A 85 -7.61 -9.68 -1.83
N LYS A 86 -8.39 -10.39 -0.99
CA LYS A 86 -8.02 -10.65 0.41
C LYS A 86 -6.73 -11.45 0.55
N GLN A 87 -6.51 -12.45 -0.32
CA GLN A 87 -5.24 -13.19 -0.36
C GLN A 87 -4.07 -12.27 -0.72
N VAL A 88 -4.23 -11.37 -1.69
CA VAL A 88 -3.24 -10.34 -2.02
C VAL A 88 -2.94 -9.48 -0.79
N GLY A 89 -3.97 -8.96 -0.11
CA GLY A 89 -3.82 -8.16 1.11
C GLY A 89 -3.06 -8.87 2.23
N ILE A 90 -3.36 -10.16 2.47
CA ILE A 90 -2.61 -10.99 3.42
C ILE A 90 -1.15 -11.10 3.01
N ARG A 91 -0.87 -11.21 1.70
CA ARG A 91 0.49 -11.37 1.23
C ARG A 91 1.30 -10.08 1.33
N VAL A 92 0.69 -8.95 0.99
CA VAL A 92 1.23 -7.60 1.22
C VAL A 92 1.58 -7.42 2.69
N ALA A 93 0.67 -7.73 3.62
CA ALA A 93 0.92 -7.63 5.06
C ALA A 93 2.11 -8.51 5.53
N ARG A 94 2.23 -9.74 5.01
CA ARG A 94 3.36 -10.64 5.34
C ARG A 94 4.69 -10.10 4.84
N TRP A 95 4.72 -9.59 3.62
CA TRP A 95 5.91 -8.99 3.04
C TRP A 95 6.31 -7.71 3.78
N HIS A 96 5.35 -6.87 4.17
CA HIS A 96 5.58 -5.71 5.04
C HIS A 96 6.24 -6.10 6.37
N ILE A 97 5.72 -7.13 7.06
CA ILE A 97 6.30 -7.63 8.32
C ILE A 97 7.75 -8.06 8.11
N ARG A 98 8.02 -8.83 7.06
CA ARG A 98 9.37 -9.33 6.77
C ARG A 98 10.34 -8.18 6.51
N PHE A 99 9.97 -7.23 5.66
CA PHE A 99 10.80 -6.08 5.36
C PHE A 99 11.06 -5.24 6.61
N VAL A 100 10.07 -5.03 7.48
CA VAL A 100 10.25 -4.34 8.76
C VAL A 100 11.23 -5.09 9.67
N GLN A 101 11.15 -6.42 9.73
CA GLN A 101 12.09 -7.23 10.53
C GLN A 101 13.52 -7.16 9.99
N ASP A 102 13.69 -7.28 8.68
CA ASP A 102 14.98 -7.17 8.02
C ASP A 102 15.58 -5.76 8.22
N ASP A 103 14.73 -4.72 8.16
CA ASP A 103 15.11 -3.34 8.43
C ASP A 103 15.57 -3.12 9.88
N TYR A 104 14.84 -3.65 10.86
CA TYR A 104 15.24 -3.61 12.27
C TYR A 104 16.60 -4.27 12.51
N LYS A 105 16.88 -5.37 11.81
CA LYS A 105 18.14 -6.12 11.94
C LYS A 105 19.31 -5.37 11.28
N ASN A 106 19.09 -4.85 10.07
CA ASN A 106 20.13 -4.26 9.25
C ASN A 106 20.30 -2.75 9.45
N LYS A 107 19.34 -2.10 10.14
CA LYS A 107 19.27 -0.65 10.37
C LYS A 107 19.34 0.13 9.05
N THR A 108 18.51 -0.26 8.07
CA THR A 108 18.47 0.46 6.79
C THR A 108 17.81 1.82 7.00
N GLY A 109 18.50 2.91 6.63
CA GLY A 109 18.01 4.28 6.82
C GLY A 109 18.18 4.84 8.24
N ASN A 110 17.45 5.91 8.57
CA ASN A 110 17.66 6.70 9.79
C ASN A 110 16.75 6.30 10.97
N ILE A 111 15.68 5.53 10.72
CA ILE A 111 14.70 5.12 11.74
C ILE A 111 14.45 3.63 11.58
N ALA A 112 14.92 2.82 12.53
CA ALA A 112 14.75 1.37 12.49
C ALA A 112 13.26 0.98 12.49
N GLY A 113 12.88 0.12 11.53
CA GLY A 113 11.52 -0.35 11.32
C GLY A 113 10.64 0.58 10.48
N LYS A 114 11.18 1.71 10.01
CA LYS A 114 10.51 2.61 9.06
C LYS A 114 11.06 2.34 7.66
N LEU A 115 10.28 1.60 6.87
CA LEU A 115 10.65 1.27 5.51
C LEU A 115 10.79 2.51 4.65
N SER A 116 11.87 2.55 3.87
CA SER A 116 12.03 3.46 2.74
C SER A 116 11.00 3.17 1.65
N LEU A 117 10.80 4.13 0.76
CA LEU A 117 9.92 3.98 -0.41
C LEU A 117 10.31 2.78 -1.28
N LYS A 118 11.62 2.61 -1.50
CA LYS A 118 12.16 1.46 -2.23
C LYS A 118 11.81 0.13 -1.56
N GLN A 119 11.99 0.01 -0.24
CA GLN A 119 11.61 -1.19 0.50
C GLN A 119 10.10 -1.48 0.37
N MET A 120 9.27 -0.44 0.32
CA MET A 120 7.83 -0.59 0.11
C MET A 120 7.48 -1.07 -1.29
N ALA A 121 8.08 -0.47 -2.33
CA ALA A 121 7.90 -0.90 -3.71
C ALA A 121 8.39 -2.35 -3.91
N ASP A 122 9.58 -2.69 -3.41
CA ASP A 122 10.19 -4.01 -3.53
C ASP A 122 9.27 -5.08 -2.91
N TYR A 123 8.70 -4.84 -1.73
CA TYR A 123 7.83 -5.82 -1.09
C TYR A 123 6.47 -5.94 -1.80
N HIS A 124 5.94 -4.85 -2.37
CA HIS A 124 4.71 -4.88 -3.16
C HIS A 124 4.92 -5.70 -4.45
N HIS A 125 6.02 -5.50 -5.17
CA HIS A 125 6.38 -6.30 -6.34
C HIS A 125 6.48 -7.78 -6.00
N LEU A 126 7.14 -8.12 -4.89
CA LEU A 126 7.22 -9.50 -4.41
C LEU A 126 5.84 -10.06 -4.10
N ALA A 127 4.98 -9.30 -3.41
CA ALA A 127 3.61 -9.72 -3.10
C ALA A 127 2.76 -9.94 -4.35
N PHE A 128 2.85 -9.06 -5.35
CA PHE A 128 2.03 -9.10 -6.57
C PHE A 128 2.48 -10.17 -7.57
N SER A 129 3.79 -10.41 -7.66
CA SER A 129 4.35 -11.46 -8.52
C SER A 129 3.76 -12.85 -8.21
N GLU A 130 3.43 -13.11 -6.93
CA GLU A 130 2.82 -14.38 -6.50
C GLU A 130 1.40 -14.60 -7.03
N PHE A 131 0.77 -13.56 -7.55
CA PHE A 131 -0.56 -13.60 -8.16
C PHE A 131 -0.52 -13.32 -9.66
N ASN A 132 0.68 -13.32 -10.26
CA ASN A 132 0.93 -12.89 -11.64
C ASN A 132 0.40 -11.48 -11.94
N ILE A 133 0.19 -10.66 -10.91
CA ILE A 133 -0.22 -9.27 -11.08
C ILE A 133 1.02 -8.52 -11.58
N PRO A 134 0.95 -7.84 -12.74
CA PRO A 134 2.06 -7.03 -13.23
C PRO A 134 2.54 -6.04 -12.16
N SER A 135 3.86 -5.84 -12.03
CA SER A 135 4.44 -4.91 -11.05
C SER A 135 3.97 -3.47 -11.23
N ASN A 136 3.60 -3.09 -12.45
CA ASN A 136 3.01 -1.80 -12.77
C ASN A 136 1.52 -1.65 -12.31
N PHE A 137 0.92 -2.69 -11.73
CA PHE A 137 -0.44 -2.67 -11.20
C PHE A 137 -0.42 -2.39 -9.70
N TYR A 138 -1.14 -1.34 -9.28
CA TYR A 138 -1.16 -0.78 -7.92
C TYR A 138 0.11 -0.02 -7.54
N GLY A 139 0.12 1.30 -7.78
CA GLY A 139 1.27 2.16 -7.52
C GLY A 139 2.53 1.80 -8.30
N GLY A 140 2.40 0.93 -9.29
CA GLY A 140 3.50 0.53 -10.11
C GLY A 140 3.71 1.57 -11.20
N THR A 141 4.82 2.28 -11.09
CA THR A 141 5.48 2.90 -12.23
C THR A 141 5.33 2.03 -13.48
N TRP A 142 5.06 2.66 -14.62
CA TRP A 142 5.36 2.03 -15.92
C TRP A 142 6.83 1.65 -16.07
N LEU A 143 7.66 2.19 -15.19
CA LEU A 143 9.09 2.24 -15.30
C LEU A 143 9.71 1.25 -14.34
N GLU A 144 10.71 0.55 -14.85
CA GLU A 144 11.85 0.06 -14.08
C GLU A 144 12.66 1.22 -13.42
N ALA A 145 12.05 2.41 -13.22
CA ALA A 145 12.56 3.67 -12.67
C ALA A 145 11.43 4.47 -11.96
N ILE A 146 11.80 5.47 -11.16
CA ILE A 146 10.89 6.32 -10.35
C ILE A 146 10.07 7.25 -11.26
N PRO A 147 8.78 7.52 -10.99
CA PRO A 147 8.01 8.45 -11.80
C PRO A 147 8.61 9.84 -11.73
N ASP A 148 8.63 10.58 -12.83
CA ASP A 148 9.01 11.98 -12.79
C ASP A 148 7.88 12.85 -12.22
N ALA A 149 8.16 14.14 -11.98
CA ALA A 149 7.19 15.08 -11.40
C ALA A 149 5.89 15.21 -12.20
N ALA A 150 5.91 14.96 -13.52
CA ALA A 150 4.72 15.03 -14.37
C ALA A 150 3.88 13.75 -14.24
N GLU A 151 4.53 12.58 -14.16
CA GLU A 151 3.84 11.31 -13.89
C GLU A 151 3.24 11.28 -12.48
N PHE A 152 3.90 11.89 -11.49
CA PHE A 152 3.33 12.12 -10.16
C PHE A 152 2.13 13.04 -10.16
N ALA A 153 2.15 14.11 -10.94
CA ALA A 153 1.02 15.02 -11.03
C ALA A 153 -0.19 14.36 -11.74
N LEU A 154 0.07 13.47 -12.71
CA LEU A 154 -0.97 12.88 -13.56
C LEU A 154 -1.57 11.58 -12.99
N TYR A 155 -0.73 10.75 -12.36
CA TYR A 155 -1.13 9.44 -11.82
C TYR A 155 -0.98 9.36 -10.30
N GLY A 156 -0.58 10.47 -9.65
CA GLY A 156 -0.50 10.70 -8.21
C GLY A 156 -1.51 9.89 -7.40
N ASP A 157 -2.79 10.12 -7.71
CA ASP A 157 -3.96 9.59 -7.03
C ASP A 157 -4.26 8.11 -7.36
N LEU A 158 -3.49 7.49 -8.25
CA LEU A 158 -3.49 6.04 -8.51
C LEU A 158 -2.29 5.34 -7.86
N TYR A 159 -1.28 6.11 -7.44
CA TYR A 159 -0.22 5.63 -6.56
C TYR A 159 -0.75 5.52 -5.14
N CYS A 160 -0.06 4.73 -4.32
CA CYS A 160 -0.10 5.05 -2.91
C CYS A 160 0.68 6.37 -2.79
N HIS A 161 -0.01 7.51 -2.89
CA HIS A 161 0.56 8.87 -2.77
C HIS A 161 1.46 9.04 -1.53
N ASP A 162 1.34 8.12 -0.57
CA ASP A 162 2.10 8.02 0.67
C ASP A 162 3.45 7.32 0.57
N CYS A 163 3.67 6.54 -0.49
CA CYS A 163 4.81 5.66 -0.67
C CYS A 163 5.77 6.14 -1.76
N ASP A 164 5.49 7.27 -2.41
CA ASP A 164 6.16 7.63 -3.65
C ASP A 164 6.58 9.12 -3.76
N SER A 165 6.54 9.97 -2.72
CA SER A 165 7.12 11.33 -2.89
C SER A 165 8.66 11.33 -2.86
N ASP A 166 9.30 12.09 -3.77
CA ASP A 166 10.76 12.21 -3.94
C ASP A 166 11.56 12.63 -2.69
N GLU A 167 10.91 12.99 -1.59
CA GLU A 167 11.53 13.52 -0.37
C GLU A 167 12.30 12.47 0.46
N GLY A 168 12.50 11.25 -0.05
CA GLY A 168 13.28 10.21 0.62
C GLY A 168 13.92 9.15 -0.28
N TYR A 169 13.84 9.30 -1.60
CA TYR A 169 14.41 8.32 -2.53
C TYR A 169 15.88 8.65 -2.85
N ARG A 170 16.80 7.77 -2.42
CA ARG A 170 18.12 7.65 -3.04
C ARG A 170 18.11 6.33 -3.78
N GLY A 171 17.96 6.40 -5.10
CA GLY A 171 17.96 5.23 -5.95
C GLY A 171 19.26 4.46 -5.88
N THR A 172 19.19 3.18 -6.23
CA THR A 172 20.39 2.40 -6.51
C THR A 172 20.81 2.65 -7.95
N SER A 173 21.62 3.69 -8.14
CA SER A 173 22.58 3.77 -9.22
C SER A 173 23.77 4.59 -8.72
N GLN A 174 24.87 3.86 -8.47
CA GLN A 174 26.20 4.25 -7.96
C GLN A 174 26.35 4.34 -6.43
#